data_AF-A0A957U9A6-F1
#
_entry.id   AF-A0A957U9A6-F1
#
_cell.length_a   1.000
_cell.length_b   1.000
_cell.length_c   1.000
_cell.angle_alpha   90.00
_cell.angle_beta   90.00
_cell.angle_gamma   90.00
#
_symmetry.space_group_name_H-M   'P 1'
#
loop_
_entity.id
_entity.type
_entity.pdbx_description
1 polymer ?
#
loop_
_entity_poly.entity_id
_entity_poly.type
_entity_poly.pdbx_seq_one_letter_code
_entity_poly.pdbx_strand_id
1 'polypeptide(L)'
;MRRLLPVLMLLSLLLSLMSFPALAQDDPGADAQPPQSNAFLPLIADGADSAEAQDVAANPEQEPASAPATPEDTPPPPTGDWGNNKHGRVSPAERQAAAARAAALGLEPATVTGEVPVGAMGGSPHYYGPYPNYANSPLPEVTGAITGGIRKFMSSLPGLGPTGANNLGQYIPVAVADTTSYPGSDYYELAIVQYREQMHPDLPATLLRGYVQLETAENAGVSKHVALVNESMEGAPTPILIDGNPVYAVDTPHYLGPAISATKDRPVRILFRNLLPTGQDGDLFVPVDTTVMGSGMGPEMGDAAVMDPQNPACGESPKPRGCYTENRAVLHLHGGITPWISDGTPHQWITPAGEDTPYPRGVSVQNVPDMPDPGPGAVTLFYTNQQSARLLWYHDHAWGITRLNVYVGGAGPYLLTDNAEQKLKQDGVVPADEIPLVLQDKTFVPDPAQLATEDPTWDTARWGGKGNLWLPHVYVPAQNPGDASGVNAFGRWAYGPWFWPPTINLQYGPMPNPYYDAGCNPDTTWCEPPQIPGVPNLSMGMEAYHDTPMINGAAYPTMTVEPKAYRFRI
;
A
#
# COMPACT_ATOMS: atom_id res chain seq x y z
N MET A 1 -44.81 44.67 3.10
CA MET A 1 -43.38 45.07 3.01
C MET A 1 -42.76 44.47 1.75
N ARG A 2 -42.81 45.16 0.60
CA ARG A 2 -42.35 44.60 -0.70
C ARG A 2 -41.58 45.63 -1.58
N ARG A 3 -40.92 46.61 -0.95
CA ARG A 3 -40.16 47.70 -1.60
C ARG A 3 -38.92 48.13 -0.78
N LEU A 4 -38.10 47.18 -0.34
CA LEU A 4 -36.84 47.46 0.38
C LEU A 4 -35.63 46.64 -0.12
N LEU A 5 -35.84 45.59 -0.92
CA LEU A 5 -34.76 44.75 -1.45
C LEU A 5 -33.86 45.39 -2.53
N PRO A 6 -34.34 46.25 -3.48
CA PRO A 6 -33.48 46.76 -4.55
C PRO A 6 -32.56 47.93 -4.11
N VAL A 7 -32.66 48.40 -2.86
CA VAL A 7 -31.85 49.52 -2.35
C VAL A 7 -30.56 49.05 -1.67
N LEU A 8 -30.55 47.87 -1.04
CA LEU A 8 -29.31 47.33 -0.45
C LEU A 8 -28.32 46.79 -1.48
N MET A 9 -28.80 46.22 -2.61
CA MET A 9 -27.91 45.70 -3.67
C MET A 9 -27.18 46.79 -4.45
N LEU A 10 -27.62 48.05 -4.41
CA LEU A 10 -26.90 49.16 -5.05
C LEU A 10 -25.79 49.73 -4.17
N LEU A 11 -25.82 49.49 -2.85
CA LEU A 11 -24.87 50.07 -1.90
C LEU A 11 -23.57 49.24 -1.78
N SER A 12 -23.63 47.94 -2.06
CA SER A 12 -22.46 47.04 -2.05
C SER A 12 -21.61 47.11 -3.32
N LEU A 13 -22.15 47.61 -4.43
CA LEU A 13 -21.44 47.73 -5.72
C LEU A 13 -20.70 49.08 -5.89
N LEU A 14 -20.85 49.99 -4.93
CA LEU A 14 -20.34 51.37 -5.00
C LEU A 14 -19.12 51.65 -4.10
N LEU A 15 -18.60 50.63 -3.40
CA LEU A 15 -17.48 50.76 -2.46
C LEU A 15 -16.14 50.18 -2.95
N SER A 16 -16.07 49.70 -4.20
CA SER A 16 -14.88 49.05 -4.78
C SER A 16 -14.20 49.87 -5.90
N LEU A 17 -14.53 51.16 -6.04
CA LEU A 17 -14.05 52.03 -7.12
C LEU A 17 -13.62 53.42 -6.64
N MET A 18 -12.58 53.50 -5.79
CA MET A 18 -11.70 54.67 -5.71
C MET A 18 -10.26 54.25 -5.44
N SER A 19 -9.33 54.81 -6.21
CA SER A 19 -7.88 54.65 -6.08
C SER A 19 -7.21 56.01 -5.87
N PHE A 20 -5.88 55.99 -5.68
CA PHE A 20 -4.92 57.11 -5.58
C PHE A 20 -4.62 57.65 -4.16
N PRO A 21 -3.39 58.18 -3.90
CA PRO A 21 -2.12 58.02 -4.64
C PRO A 21 -0.93 57.58 -3.76
N ALA A 22 0.21 57.32 -4.40
CA ALA A 22 1.51 57.14 -3.75
C ALA A 22 2.36 58.43 -3.78
N LEU A 23 3.30 58.53 -2.84
CA LEU A 23 4.50 59.39 -2.83
C LEU A 23 5.63 58.47 -2.26
N ALA A 24 6.66 58.07 -3.03
CA ALA A 24 7.82 58.86 -3.49
C ALA A 24 8.66 59.35 -2.29
N GLN A 25 9.96 59.08 -2.14
CA GLN A 25 11.13 59.02 -3.04
C GLN A 25 12.28 58.22 -2.32
N ASP A 26 13.46 57.83 -2.85
CA ASP A 26 14.29 58.21 -4.01
C ASP A 26 15.06 56.99 -4.60
N ASP A 27 15.55 57.12 -5.83
CA ASP A 27 16.58 56.31 -6.53
C ASP A 27 17.39 57.29 -7.42
N PRO A 28 18.71 57.11 -7.68
CA PRO A 28 19.08 56.58 -9.01
C PRO A 28 20.47 55.88 -9.17
N GLY A 29 20.56 54.99 -10.18
CA GLY A 29 21.81 54.66 -10.89
C GLY A 29 21.81 53.28 -11.58
N ALA A 30 21.08 53.08 -12.69
CA ALA A 30 21.60 53.13 -14.08
C ALA A 30 22.74 52.12 -14.38
N ASP A 31 22.69 51.22 -15.37
CA ASP A 31 21.80 51.06 -16.54
C ASP A 31 21.99 49.63 -17.16
N ALA A 32 21.23 49.04 -18.10
CA ALA A 32 20.05 49.45 -18.88
C ALA A 32 19.31 48.25 -19.54
N GLN A 33 18.01 48.42 -19.84
CA GLN A 33 17.26 47.90 -21.03
C GLN A 33 16.92 46.37 -21.15
N PRO A 34 15.82 45.99 -21.88
CA PRO A 34 14.66 45.39 -21.19
C PRO A 34 14.13 44.05 -21.78
N PRO A 35 13.19 43.36 -21.08
CA PRO A 35 12.52 42.16 -21.59
C PRO A 35 11.31 42.47 -22.50
N GLN A 36 10.99 41.56 -23.44
CA GLN A 36 9.71 41.57 -24.17
C GLN A 36 8.67 40.67 -23.50
N SER A 37 7.39 41.03 -23.70
CA SER A 37 6.26 40.56 -22.90
C SER A 37 5.28 39.65 -23.65
N ASN A 38 4.75 38.70 -22.88
CA ASN A 38 3.37 38.18 -22.88
C ASN A 38 2.75 37.60 -24.17
N ALA A 39 2.29 36.34 -24.05
CA ALA A 39 1.07 35.86 -24.69
C ALA A 39 0.17 35.18 -23.65
N PHE A 40 -1.10 35.61 -23.56
CA PHE A 40 -2.13 35.07 -22.67
C PHE A 40 -2.77 33.80 -23.27
N LEU A 41 -3.19 32.88 -22.40
CA LEU A 41 -4.09 31.76 -22.75
C LEU A 41 -5.56 32.19 -22.56
N PRO A 42 -6.48 31.89 -23.51
CA PRO A 42 -7.90 32.22 -23.37
C PRO A 42 -8.72 31.11 -22.69
N LEU A 43 -9.74 31.53 -21.93
CA LEU A 43 -10.85 30.67 -21.47
C LEU A 43 -11.83 30.38 -22.62
N ILE A 44 -12.38 29.16 -22.65
CA ILE A 44 -13.75 28.88 -23.10
C ILE A 44 -14.36 27.85 -22.13
N ALA A 45 -15.62 28.05 -21.73
CA ALA A 45 -16.44 27.09 -21.01
C ALA A 45 -17.71 26.81 -21.82
N ASP A 46 -18.22 25.56 -21.79
CA ASP A 46 -19.62 25.24 -21.42
C ASP A 46 -19.98 23.75 -21.63
N GLY A 47 -20.71 23.19 -20.65
CA GLY A 47 -21.87 22.30 -20.85
C GLY A 47 -21.72 20.82 -21.26
N ALA A 48 -21.81 19.91 -20.28
CA ALA A 48 -22.46 18.58 -20.31
C ALA A 48 -22.16 17.88 -18.96
N ASP A 49 -22.98 17.98 -17.91
CA ASP A 49 -24.29 17.35 -17.67
C ASP A 49 -24.31 15.80 -17.68
N SER A 50 -24.93 15.23 -16.65
CA SER A 50 -24.99 13.80 -16.33
C SER A 50 -25.90 13.01 -17.27
N ALA A 51 -25.49 11.81 -17.68
CA ALA A 51 -26.33 10.87 -18.43
C ALA A 51 -26.71 9.65 -17.58
N GLU A 52 -28.02 9.54 -17.31
CA GLU A 52 -28.65 8.32 -16.77
C GLU A 52 -28.63 7.18 -17.80
N ALA A 53 -28.75 5.94 -17.33
CA ALA A 53 -28.97 4.79 -18.20
C ALA A 53 -30.39 4.83 -18.81
N GLN A 54 -30.51 4.60 -20.12
CA GLN A 54 -31.80 4.33 -20.78
C GLN A 54 -31.70 3.13 -21.72
N ASP A 55 -32.70 2.25 -21.62
CA ASP A 55 -32.90 1.09 -22.49
C ASP A 55 -33.09 1.49 -23.97
N VAL A 56 -32.58 0.66 -24.88
CA VAL A 56 -32.93 0.73 -26.31
C VAL A 56 -33.47 -0.63 -26.76
N ALA A 57 -34.73 -0.62 -27.19
CA ALA A 57 -35.44 -1.81 -27.66
C ALA A 57 -35.10 -2.17 -29.12
N ALA A 58 -35.31 -3.44 -29.47
CA ALA A 58 -35.04 -3.99 -30.81
C ALA A 58 -36.18 -3.75 -31.82
N ASN A 59 -35.83 -3.60 -33.11
CA ASN A 59 -36.64 -4.05 -34.27
C ASN A 59 -35.76 -4.06 -35.57
N PRO A 60 -36.19 -4.60 -36.73
CA PRO A 60 -35.45 -5.71 -37.34
C PRO A 60 -35.08 -5.57 -38.83
N GLU A 61 -34.33 -6.57 -39.32
CA GLU A 61 -34.24 -7.10 -40.70
C GLU A 61 -34.37 -6.18 -41.92
N GLN A 62 -33.32 -6.15 -42.76
CA GLN A 62 -33.44 -6.46 -44.20
C GLN A 62 -32.08 -6.80 -44.85
N GLU A 63 -31.93 -8.03 -45.35
CA GLU A 63 -30.84 -8.44 -46.26
C GLU A 63 -31.11 -8.02 -47.71
N PRO A 64 -30.07 -8.10 -48.58
CA PRO A 64 -30.30 -8.64 -49.91
C PRO A 64 -29.28 -9.70 -50.37
N ALA A 65 -29.80 -10.93 -50.54
CA ALA A 65 -29.65 -11.85 -51.69
C ALA A 65 -28.26 -12.25 -52.26
N SER A 66 -28.17 -13.52 -52.66
CA SER A 66 -26.94 -14.27 -52.99
C SER A 66 -26.89 -14.85 -54.42
N ALA A 67 -25.70 -15.29 -54.88
CA ALA A 67 -25.39 -16.47 -55.74
C ALA A 67 -24.11 -16.26 -56.62
N PRO A 68 -23.41 -17.31 -57.09
CA PRO A 68 -23.19 -18.66 -56.54
C PRO A 68 -21.69 -19.11 -56.52
N ALA A 69 -21.40 -20.29 -55.96
CA ALA A 69 -20.04 -20.91 -55.79
C ALA A 69 -19.63 -21.82 -56.98
N THR A 70 -18.44 -22.46 -57.12
CA THR A 70 -17.57 -23.33 -56.25
C THR A 70 -16.23 -23.63 -57.02
N PRO A 71 -15.31 -24.55 -56.61
CA PRO A 71 -14.64 -24.82 -55.30
C PRO A 71 -13.09 -24.96 -55.38
N GLU A 72 -12.37 -24.91 -54.25
CA GLU A 72 -11.50 -26.01 -53.73
C GLU A 72 -10.82 -25.64 -52.39
N ASP A 73 -11.07 -26.49 -51.39
CA ASP A 73 -10.32 -26.82 -50.15
C ASP A 73 -9.50 -25.75 -49.40
N THR A 74 -10.16 -25.05 -48.47
CA THR A 74 -9.61 -24.83 -47.11
C THR A 74 -10.70 -25.08 -46.04
N PRO A 75 -10.39 -25.72 -44.90
CA PRO A 75 -11.36 -25.87 -43.81
C PRO A 75 -11.59 -24.52 -43.11
N PRO A 76 -12.83 -24.17 -42.74
CA PRO A 76 -13.10 -22.92 -42.02
C PRO A 76 -12.51 -22.95 -40.60
N PRO A 77 -12.13 -21.79 -40.04
CA PRO A 77 -11.70 -21.70 -38.66
C PRO A 77 -12.82 -22.15 -37.71
N PRO A 78 -12.50 -22.75 -36.56
CA PRO A 78 -13.51 -23.17 -35.60
C PRO A 78 -14.27 -21.95 -35.09
N THR A 79 -15.59 -21.92 -35.32
CA THR A 79 -16.51 -20.94 -34.73
C THR A 79 -16.71 -21.28 -33.25
N GLY A 80 -15.67 -21.02 -32.45
CA GLY A 80 -15.73 -21.04 -31.00
C GLY A 80 -16.50 -19.82 -30.52
N ASP A 81 -17.67 -20.07 -29.93
CA ASP A 81 -18.48 -19.09 -29.24
C ASP A 81 -17.71 -18.51 -28.04
N TRP A 82 -17.18 -17.29 -28.18
CA TRP A 82 -16.56 -16.51 -27.09
C TRP A 82 -17.61 -15.86 -26.17
N GLY A 83 -18.85 -16.36 -26.18
CA GLY A 83 -19.88 -16.02 -25.20
C GLY A 83 -19.50 -16.44 -23.78
N ASN A 84 -19.94 -15.65 -22.80
CA ASN A 84 -19.77 -15.87 -21.37
C ASN A 84 -20.55 -17.10 -20.86
N ASN A 85 -20.17 -18.29 -21.31
CA ASN A 85 -20.58 -19.55 -20.71
C ASN A 85 -19.96 -19.62 -19.32
N LYS A 86 -20.80 -19.35 -18.30
CA LYS A 86 -20.44 -19.47 -16.88
C LYS A 86 -19.93 -20.89 -16.61
N HIS A 87 -18.61 -21.08 -16.64
CA HIS A 87 -17.99 -22.27 -16.11
C HIS A 87 -18.45 -22.42 -14.65
N GLY A 88 -19.12 -23.52 -14.35
CA GLY A 88 -19.57 -23.82 -12.99
C GLY A 88 -18.38 -23.81 -12.03
N ARG A 89 -18.64 -23.52 -10.74
CA ARG A 89 -17.59 -23.59 -9.72
C ARG A 89 -16.92 -24.97 -9.75
N VAL A 90 -15.64 -25.01 -10.08
CA VAL A 90 -14.86 -26.25 -10.17
C VAL A 90 -14.94 -27.00 -8.84
N SER A 91 -15.59 -28.16 -8.88
CA SER A 91 -15.85 -28.97 -7.69
C SER A 91 -14.55 -29.59 -7.16
N PRO A 92 -14.53 -30.03 -5.88
CA PRO A 92 -13.44 -30.86 -5.37
C PRO A 92 -13.22 -32.13 -6.21
N ALA A 93 -14.30 -32.75 -6.70
CA ALA A 93 -14.24 -33.95 -7.53
C ALA A 93 -13.58 -33.71 -8.89
N GLU A 94 -13.84 -32.57 -9.55
CA GLU A 94 -13.19 -32.21 -10.82
C GLU A 94 -11.69 -31.93 -10.64
N ARG A 95 -11.30 -31.32 -9.51
CA ARG A 95 -9.88 -31.14 -9.14
C ARG A 95 -9.19 -32.49 -8.87
N GLN A 96 -9.85 -33.41 -8.16
CA GLN A 96 -9.34 -34.76 -7.92
C GLN A 96 -9.21 -35.56 -9.23
N ALA A 97 -10.18 -35.42 -10.14
CA ALA A 97 -10.13 -36.04 -11.46
C ALA A 97 -9.04 -35.41 -12.36
N ALA A 98 -8.75 -34.12 -12.23
CA ALA A 98 -7.64 -33.48 -12.92
C ALA A 98 -6.27 -33.97 -12.39
N ALA A 99 -6.10 -34.05 -11.06
CA ALA A 99 -4.90 -34.61 -10.45
C ALA A 99 -4.67 -36.08 -10.85
N ALA A 100 -5.74 -36.89 -10.86
CA ALA A 100 -5.67 -38.28 -11.32
C ALA A 100 -5.31 -38.40 -12.81
N ARG A 101 -5.76 -37.48 -13.67
CA ARG A 101 -5.34 -37.42 -15.09
C ARG A 101 -3.87 -37.01 -15.24
N ALA A 102 -3.39 -36.05 -14.45
CA ALA A 102 -1.97 -35.67 -14.46
C ALA A 102 -1.07 -36.85 -14.07
N ALA A 103 -1.38 -37.53 -12.96
CA ALA A 103 -0.67 -38.73 -12.52
C ALA A 103 -0.73 -39.87 -13.56
N ALA A 104 -1.89 -40.09 -14.20
CA ALA A 104 -2.04 -41.10 -15.25
C ALA A 104 -1.27 -40.78 -16.55
N LEU A 105 -0.91 -39.51 -16.78
CA LEU A 105 -0.05 -39.07 -17.88
C LEU A 105 1.45 -39.13 -17.53
N GLY A 106 1.81 -39.52 -16.31
CA GLY A 106 3.19 -39.46 -15.83
C GLY A 106 3.71 -38.04 -15.65
N LEU A 107 2.81 -37.05 -15.54
CA LEU A 107 3.15 -35.66 -15.24
C LEU A 107 3.46 -35.52 -13.75
N GLU A 108 4.66 -35.94 -13.37
CA GLU A 108 5.24 -35.56 -12.09
C GLU A 108 5.48 -34.03 -12.09
N PRO A 109 5.27 -33.33 -10.96
CA PRO A 109 5.82 -32.00 -10.79
C PRO A 109 7.33 -32.05 -11.04
N ALA A 110 7.87 -31.09 -11.78
CA ALA A 110 9.31 -31.02 -12.06
C ALA A 110 10.08 -30.95 -10.73
N THR A 111 10.64 -32.09 -10.33
CA THR A 111 11.43 -32.21 -9.11
C THR A 111 12.84 -31.75 -9.46
N VAL A 112 13.18 -30.53 -9.06
CA VAL A 112 14.51 -29.95 -9.26
C VAL A 112 15.51 -30.70 -8.37
N THR A 113 16.02 -31.83 -8.86
CA THR A 113 17.10 -32.59 -8.21
C THR A 113 18.45 -32.06 -8.65
N GLY A 114 18.87 -30.95 -8.03
CA GLY A 114 20.17 -30.34 -8.19
C GLY A 114 20.40 -29.33 -7.07
N GLU A 115 21.65 -29.00 -6.77
CA GLU A 115 21.94 -27.81 -5.97
C GLU A 115 21.42 -26.60 -6.76
N VAL A 116 20.43 -25.90 -6.20
CA VAL A 116 19.91 -24.67 -6.79
C VAL A 116 21.06 -23.66 -6.79
N PRO A 117 21.52 -23.16 -7.96
CA PRO A 117 22.52 -22.10 -7.98
C PRO A 117 21.89 -20.87 -7.34
N VAL A 118 22.40 -20.48 -6.17
CA VAL A 118 21.96 -19.26 -5.49
C VAL A 118 22.17 -18.10 -6.46
N GLY A 119 21.08 -17.48 -6.90
CA GLY A 119 21.14 -16.23 -7.63
C GLY A 119 21.84 -15.21 -6.75
N ALA A 120 23.08 -14.84 -7.11
CA ALA A 120 23.85 -13.91 -6.30
C ALA A 120 23.10 -12.58 -6.24
N MET A 121 22.86 -12.05 -5.03
CA MET A 121 22.31 -10.71 -4.84
C MET A 121 23.13 -9.70 -5.64
N GLY A 122 22.48 -9.02 -6.61
CA GLY A 122 23.12 -8.12 -7.57
C GLY A 122 23.29 -8.68 -8.99
N GLY A 123 22.97 -9.96 -9.23
CA GLY A 123 22.77 -10.51 -10.58
C GLY A 123 21.37 -10.22 -11.13
N SER A 124 21.17 -10.40 -12.44
CA SER A 124 19.83 -10.38 -13.03
C SER A 124 18.98 -11.55 -12.51
N PRO A 125 17.68 -11.37 -12.22
CA PRO A 125 16.83 -12.50 -11.86
C PRO A 125 16.69 -13.54 -12.97
N HIS A 126 16.49 -14.77 -12.56
CA HIS A 126 16.22 -15.91 -13.42
C HIS A 126 14.72 -15.97 -13.76
N TYR A 127 14.28 -15.15 -14.72
CA TYR A 127 12.86 -14.88 -14.99
C TYR A 127 12.03 -16.10 -15.45
N TYR A 128 12.65 -17.18 -15.91
CA TYR A 128 11.96 -18.34 -16.50
C TYR A 128 12.30 -19.68 -15.84
N GLY A 129 12.98 -19.63 -14.69
CA GLY A 129 13.52 -20.80 -14.01
C GLY A 129 15.05 -20.73 -13.83
N PRO A 130 15.67 -21.71 -13.17
CA PRO A 130 15.07 -22.96 -12.71
C PRO A 130 14.20 -22.85 -11.43
N TYR A 131 14.04 -21.65 -10.88
CA TYR A 131 13.26 -21.35 -9.68
C TYR A 131 12.29 -20.17 -9.86
N PRO A 132 11.32 -19.97 -8.93
CA PRO A 132 10.24 -19.01 -9.13
C PRO A 132 10.55 -17.53 -8.89
N ASN A 133 11.49 -17.18 -7.99
CA ASN A 133 11.67 -15.81 -7.46
C ASN A 133 10.42 -15.29 -6.71
N TYR A 134 9.70 -16.17 -6.03
CA TYR A 134 8.62 -15.79 -5.11
C TYR A 134 8.48 -16.80 -3.97
N ALA A 135 8.24 -16.34 -2.75
CA ALA A 135 8.00 -17.22 -1.60
C ALA A 135 6.51 -17.37 -1.29
N ASN A 136 6.14 -18.48 -0.67
CA ASN A 136 4.89 -18.65 0.07
C ASN A 136 5.17 -18.57 1.58
N SER A 137 4.13 -18.34 2.37
CA SER A 137 4.21 -18.45 3.83
C SER A 137 4.57 -19.89 4.24
N PRO A 138 5.16 -20.12 5.44
CA PRO A 138 5.38 -21.46 5.96
C PRO A 138 4.12 -22.34 5.87
N LEU A 139 4.13 -23.36 5.01
CA LEU A 139 2.99 -24.27 4.86
C LEU A 139 3.06 -25.40 5.91
N PRO A 140 1.96 -25.74 6.60
CA PRO A 140 1.94 -26.89 7.49
C PRO A 140 2.07 -28.22 6.73
N GLU A 141 2.91 -29.11 7.23
CA GLU A 141 2.97 -30.50 6.76
C GLU A 141 1.74 -31.27 7.27
N VAL A 142 1.18 -32.13 6.42
CA VAL A 142 -0.03 -32.92 6.73
C VAL A 142 0.24 -34.42 6.54
N THR A 143 1.12 -34.97 7.38
CA THR A 143 1.50 -36.39 7.38
C THR A 143 1.02 -37.08 8.65
N GLY A 144 -0.27 -37.43 8.70
CA GLY A 144 -0.92 -38.08 9.86
C GLY A 144 -1.25 -37.13 11.02
N ALA A 145 -0.41 -36.11 11.24
CA ALA A 145 -0.69 -34.93 12.06
C ALA A 145 -0.41 -33.65 11.24
N ILE A 146 -0.87 -32.50 11.74
CA ILE A 146 -0.53 -31.19 11.18
C ILE A 146 0.65 -30.63 11.97
N THR A 147 1.81 -30.47 11.33
CA THR A 147 3.07 -30.05 11.97
C THR A 147 3.77 -28.95 11.17
N GLY A 148 4.44 -28.04 11.87
CA GLY A 148 5.09 -26.88 11.25
C GLY A 148 4.10 -25.91 10.58
N GLY A 149 4.68 -24.94 9.86
CA GLY A 149 3.92 -23.92 9.12
C GLY A 149 3.04 -22.99 9.95
N ILE A 150 2.30 -22.13 9.26
CA ILE A 150 1.21 -21.32 9.83
C ILE A 150 -0.04 -22.21 9.90
N ARG A 151 -0.21 -22.89 11.04
CA ARG A 151 -1.41 -23.71 11.29
C ARG A 151 -2.62 -22.80 11.44
N LYS A 152 -3.68 -23.03 10.66
CA LYS A 152 -4.88 -22.18 10.71
C LYS A 152 -5.58 -22.31 12.06
N PHE A 153 -6.21 -21.22 12.52
CA PHE A 153 -7.11 -21.23 13.69
C PHE A 153 -6.43 -21.45 15.06
N MET A 154 -5.12 -21.19 15.16
CA MET A 154 -4.36 -21.30 16.42
C MET A 154 -4.44 -20.05 17.32
N SER A 155 -4.91 -18.93 16.78
CA SER A 155 -5.13 -17.69 17.53
C SER A 155 -6.62 -17.34 17.63
N SER A 156 -7.04 -16.72 18.74
CA SER A 156 -8.31 -16.01 18.80
C SER A 156 -8.20 -14.63 18.12
N LEU A 157 -9.35 -14.09 17.71
CA LEU A 157 -9.47 -12.79 17.08
C LEU A 157 -9.15 -11.66 18.08
N PRO A 158 -8.18 -10.78 17.79
CA PRO A 158 -7.93 -9.57 18.58
C PRO A 158 -9.15 -8.63 18.58
N GLY A 159 -9.58 -8.21 19.76
CA GLY A 159 -10.63 -7.22 19.98
C GLY A 159 -10.10 -5.80 20.20
N LEU A 160 -11.00 -4.90 20.62
CA LEU A 160 -10.63 -3.54 21.04
C LEU A 160 -10.14 -3.52 22.49
N GLY A 161 -9.00 -2.87 22.72
CA GLY A 161 -8.38 -2.64 24.01
C GLY A 161 -7.88 -3.91 24.73
N PRO A 162 -7.20 -3.75 25.89
CA PRO A 162 -6.55 -4.87 26.58
C PRO A 162 -7.49 -6.00 27.03
N THR A 163 -8.78 -5.72 27.22
CA THR A 163 -9.80 -6.74 27.53
C THR A 163 -10.18 -7.60 26.32
N GLY A 164 -9.86 -7.14 25.10
CA GLY A 164 -10.01 -7.88 23.85
C GLY A 164 -8.76 -8.65 23.43
N ALA A 165 -7.74 -8.77 24.30
CA ALA A 165 -6.50 -9.47 23.98
C ALA A 165 -6.73 -10.92 23.57
N ASN A 166 -6.08 -11.36 22.49
CA ASN A 166 -6.05 -12.77 22.10
C ASN A 166 -5.05 -13.59 22.94
N ASN A 167 -4.94 -14.89 22.64
CA ASN A 167 -3.99 -15.80 23.30
C ASN A 167 -2.49 -15.53 23.02
N LEU A 168 -2.15 -14.56 22.16
CA LEU A 168 -0.80 -14.02 21.97
C LEU A 168 -0.60 -12.67 22.69
N GLY A 169 -1.65 -12.10 23.29
CA GLY A 169 -1.65 -10.76 23.88
C GLY A 169 -1.97 -9.62 22.91
N GLN A 170 -2.28 -9.92 21.65
CA GLN A 170 -2.62 -8.91 20.63
C GLN A 170 -4.05 -8.38 20.83
N TYR A 171 -4.22 -7.07 20.71
CA TYR A 171 -5.49 -6.35 20.60
C TYR A 171 -5.26 -5.10 19.77
N ILE A 172 -6.34 -4.46 19.31
CA ILE A 172 -6.29 -3.12 18.72
C ILE A 172 -6.39 -2.11 19.89
N PRO A 173 -5.35 -1.30 20.21
CA PRO A 173 -5.44 -0.29 21.25
C PRO A 173 -6.56 0.72 20.96
N VAL A 174 -7.01 1.48 21.96
CA VAL A 174 -8.03 2.51 21.79
C VAL A 174 -7.46 3.86 22.18
N ALA A 175 -7.57 4.84 21.29
CA ALA A 175 -7.03 6.18 21.50
C ALA A 175 -7.81 6.93 22.59
N VAL A 176 -7.09 7.57 23.51
CA VAL A 176 -7.63 8.36 24.62
C VAL A 176 -7.63 9.83 24.21
N ALA A 177 -8.81 10.44 24.08
CA ALA A 177 -8.94 11.85 23.70
C ALA A 177 -8.49 12.78 24.83
N ASP A 178 -7.60 13.72 24.53
CA ASP A 178 -7.53 14.97 25.29
C ASP A 178 -8.69 15.87 24.86
N THR A 179 -9.56 16.22 25.80
CA THR A 179 -10.74 17.07 25.57
C THR A 179 -10.54 18.51 26.07
N THR A 180 -9.34 18.84 26.54
CA THR A 180 -9.01 20.04 27.30
C THR A 180 -8.09 21.02 26.57
N SER A 181 -7.04 20.56 25.88
CA SER A 181 -6.13 21.48 25.15
C SER A 181 -6.82 22.25 24.03
N TYR A 182 -7.81 21.63 23.38
CA TYR A 182 -8.61 22.26 22.33
C TYR A 182 -10.11 22.09 22.63
N PRO A 183 -10.71 22.98 23.44
CA PRO A 183 -12.11 22.88 23.86
C PRO A 183 -13.08 22.77 22.67
N GLY A 184 -13.96 21.77 22.72
CA GLY A 184 -14.92 21.47 21.64
C GLY A 184 -14.42 20.45 20.60
N SER A 185 -13.14 20.10 20.60
CA SER A 185 -12.57 18.96 19.85
C SER A 185 -12.04 17.87 20.76
N ASP A 186 -11.74 16.71 20.17
CA ASP A 186 -10.80 15.72 20.73
C ASP A 186 -9.41 15.97 20.15
N TYR A 187 -8.36 15.88 20.96
CA TYR A 187 -6.96 16.00 20.58
C TYR A 187 -6.20 14.70 20.87
N TYR A 188 -5.26 14.35 19.98
CA TYR A 188 -4.39 13.20 20.12
C TYR A 188 -2.96 13.53 19.67
N GLU A 189 -1.97 13.04 20.40
CA GLU A 189 -0.58 12.97 19.93
C GLU A 189 -0.31 11.55 19.46
N LEU A 190 -0.12 11.38 18.15
CA LEU A 190 0.18 10.09 17.53
C LEU A 190 1.63 10.10 17.00
N ALA A 191 2.24 8.93 16.98
CA ALA A 191 3.51 8.72 16.29
C ALA A 191 3.50 7.43 15.48
N ILE A 192 4.39 7.34 14.49
CA ILE A 192 4.78 6.07 13.85
C ILE A 192 6.14 5.63 14.38
N VAL A 193 6.26 4.34 14.73
CA VAL A 193 7.46 3.70 15.29
C VAL A 193 7.72 2.35 14.63
N GLN A 194 8.96 1.85 14.72
CA GLN A 194 9.35 0.52 14.27
C GLN A 194 9.42 -0.45 15.45
N TYR A 195 8.66 -1.55 15.41
CA TYR A 195 8.49 -2.46 16.56
C TYR A 195 8.35 -3.92 16.08
N ARG A 196 8.27 -4.87 17.02
CA ARG A 196 8.05 -6.30 16.75
C ARG A 196 6.82 -6.84 17.45
N GLU A 197 6.03 -7.65 16.75
CA GLU A 197 4.88 -8.36 17.32
C GLU A 197 4.77 -9.78 16.76
N GLN A 198 4.32 -10.73 17.58
CA GLN A 198 4.12 -12.12 17.14
C GLN A 198 2.76 -12.27 16.46
N MET A 199 2.76 -12.42 15.13
CA MET A 199 1.53 -12.46 14.32
C MET A 199 0.84 -13.84 14.30
N HIS A 200 1.54 -14.89 14.75
CA HIS A 200 1.06 -16.27 14.84
C HIS A 200 1.93 -17.08 15.85
N PRO A 201 1.39 -18.03 16.64
CA PRO A 201 2.19 -18.81 17.60
C PRO A 201 3.32 -19.64 16.96
N ASP A 202 3.20 -20.00 15.68
CA ASP A 202 4.22 -20.77 14.94
C ASP A 202 5.26 -19.89 14.22
N LEU A 203 5.19 -18.56 14.37
CA LEU A 203 6.13 -17.60 13.79
C LEU A 203 6.95 -16.89 14.89
N PRO A 204 8.19 -16.48 14.60
CA PRO A 204 8.89 -15.43 15.34
C PRO A 204 8.13 -14.09 15.32
N ALA A 205 8.57 -13.14 16.13
CA ALA A 205 8.01 -11.78 16.11
C ALA A 205 8.43 -11.02 14.84
N THR A 206 7.44 -10.64 14.04
CA THR A 206 7.57 -9.91 12.77
C THR A 206 8.01 -8.47 13.03
N LEU A 207 9.00 -7.96 12.27
CA LEU A 207 9.33 -6.52 12.28
C LEU A 207 8.25 -5.73 11.53
N LEU A 208 7.79 -4.63 12.13
CA LEU A 208 6.62 -3.86 11.71
C LEU A 208 6.87 -2.36 11.87
N ARG A 209 6.13 -1.53 11.13
CA ARG A 209 5.98 -0.09 11.42
C ARG A 209 4.51 0.18 11.68
N GLY A 210 4.19 0.93 12.72
CA GLY A 210 2.79 1.15 13.09
C GLY A 210 2.62 2.32 14.04
N TYR A 211 1.35 2.67 14.27
CA TYR A 211 0.97 3.86 15.00
C TYR A 211 0.85 3.60 16.50
N VAL A 212 1.27 4.58 17.30
CA VAL A 212 1.12 4.62 18.76
C VAL A 212 0.54 5.97 19.17
N GLN A 213 -0.14 6.01 20.31
CA GLN A 213 -0.48 7.27 20.97
C GLN A 213 0.60 7.60 22.01
N LEU A 214 1.10 8.83 21.97
CA LEU A 214 2.07 9.33 22.94
C LEU A 214 1.42 9.70 24.27
N GLU A 215 2.15 9.48 25.36
CA GLU A 215 1.75 9.94 26.67
C GLU A 215 1.84 11.47 26.77
N THR A 216 0.79 12.09 27.31
CA THR A 216 0.73 13.51 27.66
C THR A 216 0.24 13.66 29.09
N ALA A 217 0.33 14.87 29.68
CA ALA A 217 -0.15 15.10 31.05
C ALA A 217 -1.65 14.81 31.22
N GLU A 218 -2.42 14.97 30.16
CA GLU A 218 -3.88 14.82 30.09
C GLU A 218 -4.30 13.35 30.02
N ASN A 219 -3.48 12.47 29.41
CA ASN A 219 -3.75 11.04 29.29
C ASN A 219 -2.93 10.15 30.25
N ALA A 220 -1.94 10.71 30.96
CA ALA A 220 -1.08 10.00 31.92
C ALA A 220 -1.86 9.20 32.99
N GLY A 221 -3.08 9.63 33.35
CA GLY A 221 -3.93 8.91 34.32
C GLY A 221 -4.48 7.55 33.84
N VAL A 222 -4.38 7.25 32.54
CA VAL A 222 -4.76 5.95 31.93
C VAL A 222 -3.64 5.32 31.10
N SER A 223 -2.51 6.01 30.97
CA SER A 223 -1.31 5.51 30.29
C SER A 223 -0.67 4.33 31.03
N LYS A 224 -0.08 3.41 30.26
CA LYS A 224 0.80 2.35 30.76
C LYS A 224 2.27 2.79 30.88
N HIS A 225 2.61 4.02 30.47
CA HIS A 225 3.95 4.61 30.53
C HIS A 225 5.01 3.74 29.85
N VAL A 226 4.73 3.33 28.60
CA VAL A 226 5.60 2.43 27.84
C VAL A 226 6.71 3.23 27.16
N ALA A 227 7.94 3.08 27.61
CA ALA A 227 9.11 3.71 26.97
C ALA A 227 9.26 3.21 25.53
N LEU A 228 9.34 4.12 24.57
CA LEU A 228 9.42 3.80 23.15
C LEU A 228 10.87 3.51 22.71
N VAL A 229 10.99 2.48 21.88
CA VAL A 229 12.22 2.07 21.19
C VAL A 229 11.90 1.85 19.71
N ASN A 230 12.90 2.00 18.84
CA ASN A 230 12.85 1.42 17.52
C ASN A 230 13.56 0.07 17.52
N GLU A 231 12.84 -0.97 17.10
CA GLU A 231 13.40 -2.27 16.77
C GLU A 231 14.20 -2.18 15.46
N SER A 232 15.28 -2.97 15.36
CA SER A 232 16.11 -3.10 14.16
C SER A 232 15.96 -4.48 13.51
N MET A 233 16.44 -4.65 12.28
CA MET A 233 16.49 -5.98 11.64
C MET A 233 17.43 -6.92 12.41
N GLU A 234 18.63 -6.42 12.73
CA GLU A 234 19.62 -7.07 13.58
C GLU A 234 20.11 -6.10 14.67
N GLY A 235 20.54 -6.62 15.82
CA GLY A 235 21.04 -5.82 16.93
C GLY A 235 20.04 -5.61 18.06
N ALA A 236 20.30 -4.60 18.90
CA ALA A 236 19.46 -4.25 20.05
C ALA A 236 18.56 -3.05 19.73
N PRO A 237 17.35 -2.95 20.31
CA PRO A 237 16.45 -1.82 20.08
C PRO A 237 17.07 -0.50 20.54
N THR A 238 16.85 0.56 19.76
CA THR A 238 17.36 1.91 20.05
C THR A 238 16.29 2.75 20.75
N PRO A 239 16.56 3.35 21.93
CA PRO A 239 15.62 4.25 22.61
C PRO A 239 15.21 5.44 21.74
N ILE A 240 13.91 5.74 21.68
CA ILE A 240 13.37 6.92 21.00
C ILE A 240 13.44 8.10 21.96
N LEU A 241 14.16 9.15 21.55
CA LEU A 241 14.37 10.37 22.33
C LEU A 241 13.85 11.60 21.59
N ILE A 242 13.21 12.52 22.31
CA ILE A 242 12.93 13.90 21.84
C ILE A 242 13.67 14.85 22.79
N ASP A 243 14.49 15.74 22.24
CA ASP A 243 15.36 16.66 22.99
C ASP A 243 16.21 15.96 24.08
N GLY A 244 16.62 14.72 23.81
CA GLY A 244 17.40 13.86 24.73
C GLY A 244 16.57 13.14 25.80
N ASN A 245 15.26 13.34 25.86
CA ASN A 245 14.37 12.70 26.84
C ASN A 245 13.65 11.49 26.22
N PRO A 246 13.50 10.36 26.95
CA PRO A 246 12.72 9.21 26.48
C PRO A 246 11.27 9.61 26.18
N VAL A 247 10.75 9.10 25.05
CA VAL A 247 9.34 9.25 24.69
C VAL A 247 8.56 8.05 25.22
N TYR A 248 7.35 8.29 25.74
CA TYR A 248 6.47 7.26 26.28
C TYR A 248 5.17 7.18 25.47
N ALA A 249 4.61 5.99 25.37
CA ALA A 249 3.31 5.72 24.77
C ALA A 249 2.27 5.29 25.82
N VAL A 250 1.00 5.60 25.52
CA VAL A 250 -0.18 5.24 26.32
C VAL A 250 -0.32 3.72 26.44
N ASP A 251 0.05 2.98 25.40
CA ASP A 251 0.02 1.52 25.36
C ASP A 251 1.25 0.99 24.60
N THR A 252 1.50 -0.32 24.73
CA THR A 252 2.49 -1.04 23.94
C THR A 252 2.15 -0.93 22.44
N PRO A 253 3.14 -0.82 21.54
CA PRO A 253 2.90 -0.89 20.10
C PRO A 253 2.22 -2.21 19.72
N HIS A 254 1.12 -2.12 18.98
CA HIS A 254 0.34 -3.25 18.47
C HIS A 254 -0.08 -2.97 17.03
N TYR A 255 -0.26 -4.03 16.24
CA TYR A 255 -0.72 -3.93 14.86
C TYR A 255 -2.09 -3.25 14.75
N LEU A 256 -2.25 -2.44 13.70
CA LEU A 256 -3.35 -1.49 13.50
C LEU A 256 -3.38 -0.28 14.46
N GLY A 257 -2.48 -0.19 15.44
CA GLY A 257 -2.35 1.00 16.31
C GLY A 257 -3.63 1.42 17.05
N PRO A 258 -3.67 2.63 17.62
CA PRO A 258 -4.78 3.07 18.46
C PRO A 258 -6.01 3.45 17.61
N ALA A 259 -7.07 2.65 17.72
CA ALA A 259 -8.35 2.94 17.11
C ALA A 259 -8.94 4.24 17.70
N ILE A 260 -9.26 5.21 16.83
CA ILE A 260 -9.90 6.46 17.24
C ILE A 260 -11.42 6.25 17.25
N SER A 261 -12.06 6.51 18.38
CA SER A 261 -13.52 6.55 18.50
C SER A 261 -14.01 8.00 18.47
N ALA A 262 -14.75 8.36 17.43
CA ALA A 262 -15.22 9.71 17.17
C ALA A 262 -16.76 9.80 17.13
N THR A 263 -17.27 11.01 17.37
CA THR A 263 -18.68 11.35 17.21
C THR A 263 -18.84 12.38 16.11
N LYS A 264 -19.88 12.23 15.30
CA LYS A 264 -20.25 13.21 14.27
C LYS A 264 -20.34 14.63 14.84
N ASP A 265 -19.89 15.60 14.04
CA ASP A 265 -19.86 17.03 14.33
C ASP A 265 -18.96 17.45 15.52
N ARG A 266 -18.21 16.51 16.11
CA ARG A 266 -17.09 16.78 17.04
C ARG A 266 -15.75 16.63 16.31
N PRO A 267 -15.05 17.74 16.00
CA PRO A 267 -13.80 17.65 15.23
C PRO A 267 -12.68 17.00 16.04
N VAL A 268 -11.75 16.36 15.32
CA VAL A 268 -10.52 15.76 15.87
C VAL A 268 -9.31 16.56 15.40
N ARG A 269 -8.42 16.90 16.34
CA ARG A 269 -7.08 17.45 16.07
C ARG A 269 -6.03 16.39 16.37
N ILE A 270 -5.01 16.29 15.53
CA ILE A 270 -3.90 15.35 15.73
C ILE A 270 -2.58 16.09 15.58
N LEU A 271 -1.67 15.87 16.51
CA LEU A 271 -0.25 16.05 16.28
C LEU A 271 0.33 14.69 15.89
N PHE A 272 0.84 14.57 14.66
CA PHE A 272 1.49 13.37 14.17
C PHE A 272 3.01 13.55 14.13
N ARG A 273 3.76 12.63 14.76
CA ARG A 273 5.23 12.60 14.76
C ARG A 273 5.76 11.38 14.00
N ASN A 274 6.78 11.59 13.18
CA ASN A 274 7.54 10.50 12.60
C ASN A 274 8.74 10.19 13.49
N LEU A 275 8.67 9.05 14.19
CA LEU A 275 9.70 8.59 15.14
C LEU A 275 10.39 7.31 14.65
N LEU A 276 10.33 7.04 13.34
CA LEU A 276 11.11 5.96 12.70
C LEU A 276 12.62 6.24 12.78
N PRO A 277 13.49 5.22 12.61
CA PRO A 277 14.92 5.43 12.58
C PRO A 277 15.36 6.32 11.41
N THR A 278 16.54 6.92 11.53
CA THR A 278 17.16 7.74 10.49
C THR A 278 18.29 7.03 9.75
N GLY A 279 18.61 7.48 8.53
CA GLY A 279 19.66 6.87 7.70
C GLY A 279 19.34 5.42 7.30
N GLN A 280 20.35 4.54 7.25
CA GLN A 280 20.18 3.14 6.80
C GLN A 280 19.19 2.34 7.65
N ASP A 281 19.14 2.58 8.98
CA ASP A 281 18.16 1.91 9.85
C ASP A 281 16.71 2.36 9.54
N GLY A 282 16.56 3.49 8.84
CA GLY A 282 15.31 4.04 8.34
C GLY A 282 14.88 3.48 6.98
N ASP A 283 15.70 2.68 6.31
CA ASP A 283 15.29 2.00 5.08
C ASP A 283 14.15 1.00 5.36
N LEU A 284 13.30 0.73 4.36
CA LEU A 284 12.24 -0.24 4.50
C LEU A 284 12.83 -1.65 4.48
N PHE A 285 12.46 -2.45 5.48
CA PHE A 285 12.77 -3.89 5.56
C PHE A 285 11.90 -4.73 4.60
N VAL A 286 11.45 -4.15 3.49
CA VAL A 286 10.77 -4.82 2.38
C VAL A 286 11.27 -4.23 1.05
N PRO A 287 11.29 -5.00 -0.05
CA PRO A 287 11.69 -4.53 -1.37
C PRO A 287 11.07 -3.21 -1.84
N VAL A 288 11.93 -2.28 -2.27
CA VAL A 288 11.51 -0.97 -2.81
C VAL A 288 12.03 -0.78 -4.23
N ASP A 289 11.15 -0.95 -5.22
CA ASP A 289 11.42 -0.49 -6.58
C ASP A 289 11.60 1.04 -6.57
N THR A 290 12.80 1.49 -6.88
CA THR A 290 13.21 2.91 -6.87
C THR A 290 13.13 3.57 -8.24
N THR A 291 12.67 2.86 -9.27
CA THR A 291 12.26 3.47 -10.55
C THR A 291 10.85 4.05 -10.49
N VAL A 292 10.02 3.59 -9.54
CA VAL A 292 8.69 4.17 -9.28
C VAL A 292 8.83 5.62 -8.79
N MET A 293 8.00 6.51 -9.34
CA MET A 293 8.01 7.92 -8.98
C MET A 293 7.71 8.11 -7.48
N GLY A 294 8.63 8.77 -6.78
CA GLY A 294 8.53 9.05 -5.36
C GLY A 294 9.10 7.98 -4.42
N SER A 295 9.56 6.82 -4.90
CA SER A 295 10.25 5.82 -4.06
C SER A 295 11.77 5.83 -4.22
N GLY A 296 12.30 6.37 -5.33
CA GLY A 296 13.73 6.49 -5.58
C GLY A 296 14.21 7.91 -5.80
N MET A 297 14.55 8.26 -7.03
CA MET A 297 15.20 9.54 -7.36
C MET A 297 14.36 10.75 -6.92
N GLY A 298 15.00 11.70 -6.23
CA GLY A 298 14.44 13.02 -5.98
C GLY A 298 14.84 14.05 -7.04
N PRO A 299 14.19 15.23 -7.07
CA PRO A 299 14.40 16.27 -8.07
C PRO A 299 15.85 16.72 -8.31
N GLU A 300 16.73 16.65 -7.31
CA GLU A 300 18.13 17.10 -7.41
C GLU A 300 19.05 16.13 -8.19
N MET A 301 18.62 14.88 -8.40
CA MET A 301 19.46 13.83 -9.03
C MET A 301 19.59 13.96 -10.55
N GLY A 302 18.60 14.58 -11.21
CA GLY A 302 18.51 14.68 -12.67
C GLY A 302 18.52 13.33 -13.40
N ASP A 303 18.80 13.36 -14.71
CA ASP A 303 18.85 12.15 -15.55
C ASP A 303 20.04 11.21 -15.22
N ALA A 304 20.98 11.67 -14.39
CA ALA A 304 22.24 10.97 -14.12
C ALA A 304 22.10 9.70 -13.27
N ALA A 305 20.93 9.46 -12.67
CA ALA A 305 20.70 8.35 -11.74
C ALA A 305 19.95 7.13 -12.34
N VAL A 306 19.62 7.17 -13.64
CA VAL A 306 19.13 6.00 -14.42
C VAL A 306 20.19 5.53 -15.44
N MET A 307 21.46 5.52 -15.04
CA MET A 307 22.56 5.01 -15.88
C MET A 307 22.45 3.48 -16.09
N ASP A 308 21.92 2.76 -15.10
CA ASP A 308 21.49 1.37 -15.22
C ASP A 308 20.00 1.26 -14.85
N PRO A 309 19.09 1.03 -15.83
CA PRO A 309 17.67 0.82 -15.57
C PRO A 309 17.35 -0.47 -14.80
N GLN A 310 18.23 -1.48 -14.81
CA GLN A 310 18.06 -2.72 -14.05
C GLN A 310 18.46 -2.54 -12.59
N ASN A 311 19.51 -1.74 -12.33
CA ASN A 311 20.03 -1.43 -11.00
C ASN A 311 20.09 0.10 -10.78
N PRO A 312 18.95 0.78 -10.56
CA PRO A 312 18.93 2.22 -10.32
C PRO A 312 19.72 2.60 -9.06
N ALA A 313 20.45 3.72 -9.11
CA ALA A 313 21.37 4.14 -8.04
C ALA A 313 20.69 4.30 -6.66
N CYS A 314 19.40 4.63 -6.62
CA CYS A 314 18.64 4.73 -5.36
C CYS A 314 18.28 3.37 -4.73
N GLY A 315 18.50 2.25 -5.42
CA GLY A 315 18.37 0.88 -4.87
C GLY A 315 19.60 0.41 -4.07
N GLU A 316 20.74 1.09 -4.23
CA GLU A 316 21.98 0.85 -3.49
C GLU A 316 21.80 1.09 -1.98
N SER A 317 22.70 0.50 -1.17
CA SER A 317 22.81 0.79 0.26
C SER A 317 24.29 1.01 0.63
N PRO A 318 24.67 2.14 1.26
CA PRO A 318 23.83 3.31 1.54
C PRO A 318 23.28 3.97 0.27
N LYS A 319 22.06 4.50 0.36
CA LYS A 319 21.43 5.28 -0.72
C LYS A 319 22.21 6.56 -1.00
N PRO A 320 22.38 6.97 -2.27
CA PRO A 320 22.92 8.28 -2.62
C PRO A 320 22.09 9.43 -2.04
N ARG A 321 22.76 10.46 -1.52
CA ARG A 321 22.14 11.72 -1.11
C ARG A 321 21.46 12.36 -2.33
N GLY A 322 20.16 12.62 -2.23
CA GLY A 322 19.33 13.10 -3.34
C GLY A 322 18.24 12.11 -3.78
N CYS A 323 18.32 10.86 -3.32
CA CYS A 323 17.18 9.93 -3.31
C CYS A 323 16.16 10.34 -2.24
N TYR A 324 14.90 9.94 -2.44
CA TYR A 324 13.90 9.93 -1.37
C TYR A 324 14.22 8.82 -0.35
N THR A 325 14.10 9.14 0.93
CA THR A 325 14.29 8.17 2.02
C THR A 325 13.05 7.28 2.17
N GLU A 326 13.20 6.10 2.77
CA GLU A 326 12.12 5.13 2.94
C GLU A 326 11.44 5.19 4.31
N ASN A 327 11.92 6.07 5.21
CA ASN A 327 11.30 6.39 6.50
C ASN A 327 10.27 7.53 6.43
N ARG A 328 9.77 7.92 5.25
CA ARG A 328 8.72 8.94 5.11
C ARG A 328 7.36 8.41 5.56
N ALA A 329 6.57 9.24 6.23
CA ALA A 329 5.21 8.91 6.66
C ALA A 329 4.24 10.11 6.60
N VAL A 330 2.94 9.82 6.49
CA VAL A 330 1.80 10.77 6.61
C VAL A 330 0.59 10.02 7.17
N LEU A 331 -0.42 10.71 7.72
CA LEU A 331 -1.74 10.13 7.95
C LEU A 331 -2.73 10.64 6.91
N HIS A 332 -3.39 9.73 6.19
CA HIS A 332 -4.61 10.01 5.41
C HIS A 332 -5.81 9.40 6.15
N LEU A 333 -6.89 10.17 6.35
CA LEU A 333 -8.15 9.65 6.90
C LEU A 333 -9.08 9.19 5.76
N HIS A 334 -9.03 7.90 5.46
CA HIS A 334 -9.78 7.33 4.35
C HIS A 334 -11.29 7.42 4.56
N GLY A 335 -11.96 8.08 3.60
CA GLY A 335 -13.39 8.34 3.66
C GLY A 335 -13.80 9.48 4.59
N GLY A 336 -12.85 10.31 5.04
CA GLY A 336 -13.11 11.52 5.82
C GLY A 336 -13.41 12.75 4.95
N ILE A 337 -14.36 13.59 5.37
CA ILE A 337 -14.57 14.94 4.84
C ILE A 337 -13.57 15.86 5.54
N THR A 338 -12.40 15.97 4.94
CA THR A 338 -11.22 16.60 5.54
C THR A 338 -10.75 17.79 4.70
N PRO A 339 -10.30 18.92 5.30
CA PRO A 339 -9.68 20.01 4.54
C PRO A 339 -8.36 19.54 3.91
N TRP A 340 -8.03 20.01 2.70
CA TRP A 340 -6.86 19.53 1.94
C TRP A 340 -5.52 19.59 2.69
N ILE A 341 -5.33 20.55 3.61
CA ILE A 341 -4.11 20.65 4.45
C ILE A 341 -3.95 19.48 5.42
N SER A 342 -5.02 18.75 5.71
CA SER A 342 -5.05 17.64 6.67
C SER A 342 -5.53 16.33 6.05
N ASP A 343 -5.79 16.30 4.74
CA ASP A 343 -6.26 15.10 4.05
C ASP A 343 -5.18 14.01 4.00
N GLY A 344 -3.89 14.36 4.06
CA GLY A 344 -2.80 13.40 3.94
C GLY A 344 -2.52 13.01 2.50
N THR A 345 -2.63 13.96 1.58
CA THR A 345 -2.33 13.77 0.15
C THR A 345 -0.90 13.22 -0.05
N PRO A 346 -0.58 12.58 -1.19
CA PRO A 346 0.74 12.00 -1.44
C PRO A 346 1.94 12.91 -1.18
N HIS A 347 1.80 14.23 -1.29
CA HIS A 347 2.88 15.20 -1.09
C HIS A 347 2.87 15.86 0.31
N GLN A 348 2.19 15.25 1.30
CA GLN A 348 2.11 15.70 2.70
C GLN A 348 2.93 14.85 3.70
N TRP A 349 3.83 14.00 3.22
CA TRP A 349 4.72 13.22 4.08
C TRP A 349 5.80 14.06 4.77
N ILE A 350 6.33 13.48 5.86
CA ILE A 350 7.45 13.97 6.67
C ILE A 350 8.45 12.83 6.88
N THR A 351 9.75 13.13 6.91
CA THR A 351 10.78 12.20 7.43
C THR A 351 10.86 12.32 8.96
N PRO A 352 11.60 11.46 9.67
CA PRO A 352 11.94 11.69 11.07
C PRO A 352 12.75 12.97 11.26
N ALA A 353 12.75 13.50 12.48
CA ALA A 353 13.61 14.63 12.84
C ALA A 353 15.09 14.21 12.77
N GLY A 354 15.92 15.00 12.09
CA GLY A 354 17.36 14.74 11.95
C GLY A 354 17.78 13.83 10.80
N GLU A 355 16.86 13.42 9.92
CA GLU A 355 17.20 12.72 8.67
C GLU A 355 18.10 13.58 7.75
N ASP A 356 19.24 13.05 7.29
CA ASP A 356 20.14 13.76 6.36
C ASP A 356 19.65 13.66 4.91
N THR A 357 18.60 14.43 4.62
CA THR A 357 17.97 14.48 3.30
C THR A 357 17.74 15.91 2.83
N PRO A 358 17.87 16.21 1.52
CA PRO A 358 17.38 17.47 0.96
C PRO A 358 15.85 17.61 1.01
N TYR A 359 15.10 16.52 1.25
CA TYR A 359 13.63 16.52 1.28
C TYR A 359 13.09 16.04 2.65
N PRO A 360 13.15 16.85 3.72
CA PRO A 360 12.64 16.45 5.04
C PRO A 360 11.11 16.41 5.13
N ARG A 361 10.41 17.00 4.15
CA ARG A 361 8.94 16.97 4.04
C ARG A 361 8.47 17.20 2.61
N GLY A 362 7.28 16.73 2.30
CA GLY A 362 6.63 16.94 1.01
C GLY A 362 6.17 18.38 0.78
N VAL A 363 6.06 18.76 -0.50
CA VAL A 363 5.84 20.15 -0.93
C VAL A 363 4.49 20.76 -0.52
N SER A 364 3.50 19.94 -0.14
CA SER A 364 2.17 20.40 0.29
C SER A 364 1.91 20.26 1.79
N VAL A 365 2.93 19.95 2.60
CA VAL A 365 2.82 19.96 4.06
C VAL A 365 2.49 21.36 4.57
N GLN A 366 1.34 21.48 5.24
CA GLN A 366 0.87 22.69 5.91
C GLN A 366 0.30 22.27 7.27
N ASN A 367 0.73 22.94 8.34
CA ASN A 367 0.17 22.74 9.67
C ASN A 367 -1.23 23.35 9.76
N VAL A 368 -2.07 22.81 10.65
CA VAL A 368 -3.38 23.40 10.99
C VAL A 368 -3.15 24.81 11.59
N PRO A 369 -3.76 25.87 11.04
CA PRO A 369 -3.42 27.26 11.42
C PRO A 369 -3.67 27.66 12.88
N ASP A 370 -4.48 26.91 13.64
CA ASP A 370 -4.77 27.16 15.05
C ASP A 370 -4.03 26.23 16.02
N MET A 371 -3.11 25.41 15.51
CA MET A 371 -2.22 24.55 16.30
C MET A 371 -0.78 25.08 16.21
N PRO A 372 0.03 24.98 17.29
CA PRO A 372 1.45 25.32 17.24
C PRO A 372 2.21 24.54 16.17
N ASP A 373 3.26 25.14 15.61
CA ASP A 373 4.21 24.43 14.75
C ASP A 373 4.95 23.37 15.59
N PRO A 374 4.82 22.06 15.30
CA PRO A 374 5.39 21.00 16.12
C PRO A 374 6.89 20.76 15.84
N GLY A 375 7.47 21.48 14.89
CA GLY A 375 8.89 21.36 14.51
C GLY A 375 9.19 20.21 13.54
N PRO A 376 10.49 19.94 13.29
CA PRO A 376 10.93 18.90 12.37
C PRO A 376 10.39 17.51 12.75
N GLY A 377 10.12 16.68 11.74
CA GLY A 377 9.60 15.33 11.95
C GLY A 377 8.18 15.26 12.51
N ALA A 378 7.39 16.34 12.40
CA ALA A 378 6.01 16.37 12.84
C ALA A 378 5.11 17.23 11.93
N VAL A 379 3.80 17.00 12.01
CA VAL A 379 2.75 17.76 11.32
C VAL A 379 1.47 17.77 12.15
N THR A 380 0.65 18.82 12.03
CA THR A 380 -0.68 18.87 12.65
C THR A 380 -1.80 18.65 11.64
N LEU A 381 -2.88 17.97 12.05
CA LEU A 381 -4.00 17.55 11.21
C LEU A 381 -5.35 17.85 11.89
N PHE A 382 -6.37 18.19 11.09
CA PHE A 382 -7.73 18.48 11.54
C PHE A 382 -8.78 17.72 10.73
N TYR A 383 -9.57 16.88 11.40
CA TYR A 383 -10.67 16.12 10.82
C TYR A 383 -12.02 16.69 11.28
N THR A 384 -12.92 17.01 10.34
CA THR A 384 -14.17 17.72 10.66
C THR A 384 -15.20 16.85 11.39
N ASN A 385 -15.23 15.55 11.07
CA ASN A 385 -16.29 14.61 11.43
C ASN A 385 -17.72 15.02 11.01
N GLN A 386 -17.87 15.90 10.02
CA GLN A 386 -19.17 16.40 9.54
C GLN A 386 -19.83 15.45 8.52
N GLN A 387 -19.92 14.16 8.85
CA GLN A 387 -20.41 13.11 7.96
C GLN A 387 -21.17 12.01 8.71
N SER A 388 -21.78 11.06 7.98
CA SER A 388 -22.53 9.95 8.60
C SER A 388 -21.62 8.93 9.30
N ALA A 389 -22.13 8.31 10.37
CA ALA A 389 -21.50 7.18 11.03
C ALA A 389 -21.06 6.08 10.04
N ARG A 390 -19.85 5.55 10.24
CA ARG A 390 -19.25 4.44 9.47
C ARG A 390 -17.98 3.95 10.18
N LEU A 391 -17.42 2.82 9.73
CA LEU A 391 -16.00 2.57 9.97
C LEU A 391 -15.22 3.34 8.90
N LEU A 392 -14.36 4.25 9.34
CA LEU A 392 -13.26 4.80 8.56
C LEU A 392 -11.97 4.09 9.02
N TRP A 393 -10.87 4.43 8.39
CA TRP A 393 -9.53 4.04 8.80
C TRP A 393 -8.56 5.15 8.42
N TYR A 394 -7.49 5.31 9.18
CA TYR A 394 -6.38 6.18 8.83
C TYR A 394 -5.16 5.34 8.45
N HIS A 395 -4.41 5.76 7.46
CA HIS A 395 -3.28 4.98 6.95
C HIS A 395 -2.19 5.84 6.33
N ASP A 396 -1.03 5.24 6.07
CA ASP A 396 0.05 5.94 5.39
C ASP A 396 -0.30 6.19 3.93
N HIS A 397 0.12 7.33 3.42
CA HIS A 397 -0.16 7.76 2.05
C HIS A 397 1.08 8.39 1.37
N ALA A 398 2.29 8.11 1.85
CA ALA A 398 3.51 8.75 1.33
C ALA A 398 3.75 8.39 -0.15
N TRP A 399 4.05 9.41 -0.96
CA TRP A 399 4.27 9.28 -2.41
C TRP A 399 5.30 8.20 -2.75
N GLY A 400 4.96 7.32 -3.70
CA GLY A 400 5.78 6.21 -4.19
C GLY A 400 5.84 4.97 -3.28
N ILE A 401 5.66 5.12 -1.97
CA ILE A 401 5.85 4.04 -0.97
C ILE A 401 4.60 3.69 -0.14
N THR A 402 3.45 4.32 -0.39
CA THR A 402 2.15 4.04 0.28
C THR A 402 1.87 2.55 0.46
N ARG A 403 1.99 1.75 -0.63
CA ARG A 403 1.76 0.30 -0.60
C ARG A 403 2.64 -0.42 0.45
N LEU A 404 3.88 0.04 0.62
CA LEU A 404 4.89 -0.57 1.48
C LEU A 404 4.63 -0.21 2.93
N ASN A 405 4.45 1.08 3.23
CA ASN A 405 4.14 1.56 4.58
C ASN A 405 2.85 0.95 5.13
N VAL A 406 1.79 0.86 4.33
CA VAL A 406 0.55 0.16 4.71
C VAL A 406 0.78 -1.35 4.86
N TYR A 407 1.60 -1.97 4.00
CA TYR A 407 1.90 -3.40 4.09
C TYR A 407 2.63 -3.76 5.39
N VAL A 408 3.60 -2.95 5.84
CA VAL A 408 4.34 -3.18 7.10
C VAL A 408 3.62 -2.75 8.38
N GLY A 409 2.40 -2.20 8.27
CA GLY A 409 1.51 -1.93 9.42
C GLY A 409 1.05 -0.49 9.62
N GLY A 410 1.38 0.44 8.73
CA GLY A 410 0.94 1.85 8.75
C GLY A 410 -0.54 2.03 8.41
N ALA A 411 -1.43 1.48 9.23
CA ALA A 411 -2.88 1.64 9.17
C ALA A 411 -3.48 1.60 10.59
N GLY A 412 -4.69 2.15 10.77
CA GLY A 412 -5.45 2.01 12.01
C GLY A 412 -6.94 2.39 11.91
N PRO A 413 -7.82 1.85 12.78
CA PRO A 413 -9.27 2.05 12.64
C PRO A 413 -9.71 3.44 13.12
N TYR A 414 -10.76 3.97 12.49
CA TYR A 414 -11.40 5.22 12.91
C TYR A 414 -12.92 5.03 12.93
N LEU A 415 -13.48 4.83 14.12
CA LEU A 415 -14.91 4.55 14.28
C LEU A 415 -15.69 5.86 14.47
N LEU A 416 -16.40 6.29 13.43
CA LEU A 416 -17.32 7.43 13.53
C LEU A 416 -18.74 6.96 13.87
N THR A 417 -19.32 7.55 14.91
CA THR A 417 -20.68 7.28 15.38
C THR A 417 -21.56 8.53 15.31
N ASP A 418 -22.89 8.38 15.26
CA ASP A 418 -23.83 9.49 15.28
C ASP A 418 -25.13 9.14 16.04
N ASN A 419 -25.94 10.17 16.34
CA ASN A 419 -27.17 10.02 17.11
C ASN A 419 -28.24 9.15 16.42
N ALA A 420 -28.22 9.03 15.08
CA ALA A 420 -29.17 8.18 14.37
C ALA A 420 -28.80 6.70 14.54
N GLU A 421 -27.52 6.37 14.43
CA GLU A 421 -27.00 5.04 14.75
C GLU A 421 -27.25 4.66 16.21
N GLN A 422 -27.02 5.57 17.15
CA GLN A 422 -27.30 5.32 18.58
C GLN A 422 -28.80 5.09 18.82
N LYS A 423 -29.70 5.82 18.12
CA LYS A 423 -31.14 5.58 18.21
C LYS A 423 -31.53 4.20 17.66
N LEU A 424 -30.96 3.77 16.54
CA LEU A 424 -31.20 2.43 15.97
C LEU A 424 -30.74 1.31 16.90
N LYS A 425 -29.63 1.50 17.63
CA LYS A 425 -29.16 0.58 18.69
C LYS A 425 -30.13 0.53 19.87
N GLN A 426 -30.57 1.69 20.37
CA GLN A 426 -31.51 1.82 21.49
C GLN A 426 -32.90 1.22 21.17
N ASP A 427 -33.35 1.34 19.93
CA ASP A 427 -34.62 0.76 19.45
C ASP A 427 -34.52 -0.75 19.15
N GLY A 428 -33.32 -1.35 19.22
CA GLY A 428 -33.08 -2.75 18.87
C GLY A 428 -33.19 -3.05 17.37
N VAL A 429 -33.16 -2.02 16.50
CA VAL A 429 -33.23 -2.17 15.04
C VAL A 429 -31.90 -2.69 14.48
N VAL A 430 -30.78 -2.31 15.10
CA VAL A 430 -29.46 -2.90 14.84
C VAL A 430 -28.84 -3.43 16.14
N PRO A 431 -28.02 -4.49 16.10
CA PRO A 431 -27.32 -4.98 17.28
C PRO A 431 -26.44 -3.90 17.94
N ALA A 432 -26.45 -3.86 19.27
CA ALA A 432 -25.54 -3.03 20.06
C ALA A 432 -24.12 -3.66 20.16
N ASP A 433 -24.03 -4.99 20.05
CA ASP A 433 -22.77 -5.73 20.02
C ASP A 433 -22.08 -5.53 18.66
N GLU A 434 -21.11 -4.61 18.63
CA GLU A 434 -20.30 -4.29 17.44
C GLU A 434 -18.89 -4.87 17.55
N ILE A 435 -18.42 -5.48 16.46
CA ILE A 435 -17.07 -6.07 16.37
C ILE A 435 -16.39 -5.51 15.12
N PRO A 436 -15.30 -4.73 15.23
CA PRO A 436 -14.51 -4.31 14.09
C PRO A 436 -13.70 -5.47 13.52
N LEU A 437 -13.66 -5.58 12.19
CA LEU A 437 -12.88 -6.54 11.44
C LEU A 437 -12.09 -5.79 10.36
N VAL A 438 -10.79 -5.65 10.56
CA VAL A 438 -9.85 -5.18 9.54
C VAL A 438 -9.26 -6.42 8.87
N LEU A 439 -9.57 -6.60 7.58
CA LEU A 439 -9.13 -7.74 6.78
C LEU A 439 -7.95 -7.32 5.89
N GLN A 440 -6.88 -8.11 5.94
CA GLN A 440 -5.70 -7.96 5.08
C GLN A 440 -5.18 -9.34 4.69
N ASP A 441 -4.31 -9.39 3.71
CA ASP A 441 -3.50 -10.55 3.37
C ASP A 441 -2.01 -10.22 3.51
N LYS A 442 -1.21 -11.22 3.88
CA LYS A 442 0.24 -11.14 4.08
C LYS A 442 0.90 -12.42 3.61
N THR A 443 2.16 -12.33 3.22
CA THR A 443 3.04 -13.48 3.08
C THR A 443 4.17 -13.33 4.08
N PHE A 444 4.50 -14.38 4.79
CA PHE A 444 5.61 -14.40 5.75
C PHE A 444 6.80 -15.11 5.13
N VAL A 445 8.01 -14.57 5.28
CA VAL A 445 9.24 -15.22 4.84
C VAL A 445 9.32 -16.62 5.49
N PRO A 446 9.55 -17.70 4.72
CA PRO A 446 9.59 -19.04 5.28
C PRO A 446 10.94 -19.36 5.94
N ASP A 447 11.18 -20.63 6.33
CA ASP A 447 12.54 -21.02 6.73
C ASP A 447 13.51 -21.05 5.53
N PRO A 448 14.84 -21.01 5.79
CA PRO A 448 15.83 -20.92 4.72
C PRO A 448 15.80 -22.07 3.70
N ALA A 449 15.28 -23.25 4.07
CA ALA A 449 15.20 -24.39 3.17
C ALA A 449 14.09 -24.22 2.12
N GLN A 450 12.88 -23.81 2.55
CA GLN A 450 11.82 -23.43 1.63
C GLN A 450 12.23 -22.19 0.81
N LEU A 451 12.75 -21.15 1.47
CA LEU A 451 13.14 -19.89 0.82
C LEU A 451 14.16 -20.10 -0.32
N ALA A 452 15.19 -20.93 -0.11
CA ALA A 452 16.21 -21.19 -1.13
C ALA A 452 15.68 -21.89 -2.41
N THR A 453 14.50 -22.51 -2.35
CA THR A 453 13.86 -23.17 -3.51
C THR A 453 12.77 -22.33 -4.17
N GLU A 454 12.12 -21.46 -3.39
CA GLU A 454 11.01 -20.62 -3.85
C GLU A 454 11.50 -19.23 -4.31
N ASP A 455 12.41 -18.61 -3.54
CA ASP A 455 12.95 -17.28 -3.80
C ASP A 455 14.40 -17.12 -3.30
N PRO A 456 15.38 -17.65 -4.05
CA PRO A 456 16.80 -17.46 -3.74
C PRO A 456 17.28 -16.01 -3.97
N THR A 457 16.41 -15.10 -4.44
CA THR A 457 16.72 -13.68 -4.67
C THR A 457 16.28 -12.76 -3.52
N TRP A 458 15.81 -13.36 -2.42
CA TRP A 458 15.41 -12.61 -1.22
C TRP A 458 16.61 -12.22 -0.36
N ASP A 459 16.78 -10.93 -0.11
CA ASP A 459 17.84 -10.41 0.77
C ASP A 459 17.44 -10.57 2.25
N THR A 460 17.86 -11.68 2.88
CA THR A 460 17.57 -11.89 4.31
C THR A 460 18.26 -10.91 5.25
N ALA A 461 19.30 -10.19 4.80
CA ALA A 461 19.98 -9.18 5.62
C ALA A 461 19.25 -7.84 5.57
N ARG A 462 18.73 -7.43 4.40
CA ARG A 462 17.95 -6.19 4.24
C ARG A 462 16.49 -6.35 4.67
N TRP A 463 15.85 -7.47 4.33
CA TRP A 463 14.39 -7.67 4.49
C TRP A 463 14.03 -8.77 5.49
N GLY A 464 15.03 -9.43 6.06
CA GLY A 464 14.86 -10.36 7.17
C GLY A 464 14.56 -11.81 6.77
N GLY A 465 14.78 -12.71 7.73
CA GLY A 465 14.46 -14.14 7.61
C GLY A 465 13.06 -14.51 8.12
N LYS A 466 12.89 -15.80 8.44
CA LYS A 466 11.62 -16.44 8.82
C LYS A 466 10.73 -15.59 9.72
N GLY A 467 9.48 -15.38 9.30
CA GLY A 467 8.46 -14.65 10.07
C GLY A 467 8.45 -13.13 9.89
N ASN A 468 9.42 -12.54 9.17
CA ASN A 468 9.25 -11.19 8.63
C ASN A 468 8.28 -11.22 7.44
N LEU A 469 7.86 -10.05 6.95
CA LEU A 469 6.95 -9.94 5.82
C LEU A 469 7.69 -10.10 4.49
N TRP A 470 7.23 -11.03 3.64
CA TRP A 470 7.68 -11.17 2.26
C TRP A 470 6.82 -10.30 1.33
N LEU A 471 7.40 -9.75 0.26
CA LEU A 471 6.71 -8.95 -0.75
C LEU A 471 7.31 -9.23 -2.14
N PRO A 472 6.50 -9.36 -3.22
CA PRO A 472 7.05 -9.60 -4.55
C PRO A 472 7.95 -8.46 -5.05
N HIS A 473 9.13 -8.83 -5.53
CA HIS A 473 10.19 -7.90 -5.94
C HIS A 473 10.88 -8.23 -7.27
N VAL A 474 10.57 -9.38 -7.87
CA VAL A 474 10.97 -9.73 -9.24
C VAL A 474 9.71 -9.76 -10.11
N TYR A 475 9.72 -9.06 -11.23
CA TYR A 475 8.62 -9.09 -12.20
C TYR A 475 8.73 -10.34 -13.09
N VAL A 476 8.20 -11.46 -12.62
CA VAL A 476 8.21 -12.76 -13.33
C VAL A 476 7.08 -12.81 -14.38
N PRO A 477 7.39 -12.76 -15.69
CA PRO A 477 6.39 -12.62 -16.74
C PRO A 477 5.61 -13.92 -16.96
N ALA A 478 4.28 -13.85 -17.13
CA ALA A 478 3.41 -14.98 -17.46
C ALA A 478 3.70 -15.58 -18.86
N GLN A 479 4.27 -14.78 -19.76
CA GLN A 479 4.64 -15.18 -21.11
C GLN A 479 6.11 -15.61 -21.15
N ASN A 480 6.41 -16.70 -21.85
CA ASN A 480 7.77 -17.10 -22.21
C ASN A 480 7.86 -17.26 -23.74
N PRO A 481 8.42 -16.29 -24.49
CA PRO A 481 8.55 -16.38 -25.95
C PRO A 481 9.49 -17.49 -26.45
N GLY A 482 10.33 -18.08 -25.60
CA GLY A 482 11.19 -19.20 -25.97
C GLY A 482 10.64 -20.58 -25.61
N ASP A 483 9.50 -20.66 -24.91
CA ASP A 483 8.80 -21.92 -24.65
C ASP A 483 7.74 -22.18 -25.73
N ALA A 484 7.62 -23.42 -26.18
CA ALA A 484 6.68 -23.80 -27.25
C ALA A 484 5.19 -23.64 -26.87
N SER A 485 4.86 -23.62 -25.57
CA SER A 485 3.53 -23.28 -25.06
C SER A 485 3.27 -21.78 -24.97
N GLY A 486 4.32 -20.95 -25.01
CA GLY A 486 4.27 -19.51 -24.75
C GLY A 486 4.10 -19.14 -23.27
N VAL A 487 4.04 -20.10 -22.35
CA VAL A 487 3.73 -19.90 -20.93
C VAL A 487 4.99 -20.05 -20.07
N ASN A 488 5.16 -19.14 -19.11
CA ASN A 488 6.15 -19.31 -18.04
C ASN A 488 5.53 -20.06 -16.85
N ALA A 489 6.13 -21.17 -16.44
CA ALA A 489 5.66 -21.97 -15.31
C ALA A 489 5.65 -21.21 -13.96
N PHE A 490 6.49 -20.18 -13.82
CA PHE A 490 6.60 -19.34 -12.62
C PHE A 490 5.96 -17.95 -12.79
N GLY A 491 5.42 -17.65 -13.98
CA GLY A 491 4.99 -16.31 -14.32
C GLY A 491 3.73 -15.86 -13.59
N ARG A 492 3.76 -14.63 -13.06
CA ARG A 492 2.66 -14.04 -12.27
C ARG A 492 1.98 -12.84 -12.95
N TRP A 493 2.69 -12.09 -13.80
CA TRP A 493 2.17 -10.85 -14.41
C TRP A 493 2.30 -10.85 -15.93
N ALA A 494 1.34 -10.27 -16.64
CA ALA A 494 1.37 -10.18 -18.10
C ALA A 494 2.30 -9.03 -18.57
N TYR A 495 3.41 -9.36 -19.23
CA TYR A 495 4.37 -8.36 -19.72
C TYR A 495 3.89 -7.77 -21.05
N GLY A 496 3.63 -6.45 -21.09
CA GLY A 496 3.03 -5.75 -22.22
C GLY A 496 3.61 -6.07 -23.61
N PRO A 497 4.94 -6.14 -23.80
CA PRO A 497 5.57 -6.55 -25.07
C PRO A 497 5.21 -7.93 -25.61
N TRP A 498 4.80 -8.85 -24.73
CA TRP A 498 4.52 -10.25 -25.09
C TRP A 498 3.05 -10.65 -24.87
N PHE A 499 2.27 -9.79 -24.22
CA PHE A 499 0.82 -9.93 -24.10
C PHE A 499 0.12 -9.39 -25.37
N TRP A 500 -1.00 -9.99 -25.79
CA TRP A 500 -1.73 -9.53 -26.98
C TRP A 500 -2.90 -8.60 -26.61
N PRO A 501 -3.05 -7.41 -27.24
CA PRO A 501 -2.18 -6.82 -28.26
C PRO A 501 -0.87 -6.26 -27.67
N PRO A 502 0.30 -6.45 -28.32
CA PRO A 502 1.59 -6.02 -27.77
C PRO A 502 1.71 -4.51 -27.57
N THR A 503 2.24 -4.12 -26.40
CA THR A 503 2.60 -2.73 -26.13
C THR A 503 3.84 -2.35 -26.93
N ILE A 504 3.66 -1.48 -27.92
CA ILE A 504 4.72 -0.93 -28.78
C ILE A 504 5.21 0.46 -28.29
N ASN A 505 6.34 0.92 -28.83
CA ASN A 505 6.94 2.24 -28.52
C ASN A 505 7.34 2.44 -27.04
N LEU A 506 7.80 1.37 -26.38
CA LEU A 506 8.33 1.45 -25.01
C LEU A 506 9.74 2.02 -24.98
N GLN A 507 10.04 2.82 -23.95
CA GLN A 507 11.39 3.28 -23.62
C GLN A 507 12.30 2.12 -23.20
N TYR A 508 11.77 1.18 -22.42
CA TYR A 508 12.45 -0.04 -21.98
C TYR A 508 11.61 -1.26 -22.39
N GLY A 509 11.98 -1.85 -23.54
CA GLY A 509 11.38 -3.08 -24.06
C GLY A 509 12.14 -4.34 -23.63
N PRO A 510 11.82 -5.51 -24.21
CA PRO A 510 12.60 -6.74 -24.03
C PRO A 510 14.09 -6.53 -24.30
N MET A 511 14.95 -7.08 -23.44
CA MET A 511 16.40 -6.95 -23.55
C MET A 511 17.09 -8.31 -23.60
N PRO A 512 18.35 -8.41 -24.09
CA PRO A 512 19.07 -9.68 -24.16
C PRO A 512 19.20 -10.35 -22.79
N ASN A 513 18.93 -11.65 -22.73
CA ASN A 513 19.09 -12.44 -21.51
C ASN A 513 20.58 -12.74 -21.25
N PRO A 514 21.17 -12.35 -20.12
CA PRO A 514 22.57 -12.66 -19.80
C PRO A 514 22.83 -14.16 -19.60
N TYR A 515 21.79 -14.96 -19.38
CA TYR A 515 21.86 -16.41 -19.18
C TYR A 515 21.58 -17.24 -20.45
N TYR A 516 21.29 -16.60 -21.58
CA TYR A 516 21.05 -17.29 -22.85
C TYR A 516 22.33 -17.93 -23.41
N ASP A 517 22.29 -19.24 -23.66
CA ASP A 517 23.32 -19.97 -24.39
C ASP A 517 22.75 -20.51 -25.72
N ALA A 518 23.31 -20.03 -26.84
CA ALA A 518 22.95 -20.48 -28.18
C ALA A 518 23.37 -21.92 -28.49
N GLY A 519 24.23 -22.55 -27.66
CA GLY A 519 24.56 -23.97 -27.71
C GLY A 519 23.59 -24.86 -26.92
N CYS A 520 22.71 -24.28 -26.10
CA CYS A 520 21.74 -25.02 -25.31
C CYS A 520 20.61 -25.55 -26.20
N ASN A 521 20.31 -26.85 -26.11
CA ASN A 521 19.24 -27.48 -26.87
C ASN A 521 17.99 -27.72 -25.99
N PRO A 522 16.92 -26.91 -26.16
CA PRO A 522 15.72 -26.99 -25.32
C PRO A 522 14.97 -28.33 -25.44
N ASP A 523 15.18 -29.10 -26.51
CA ASP A 523 14.60 -30.45 -26.66
C ASP A 523 15.25 -31.49 -25.73
N THR A 524 16.36 -31.15 -25.06
CA THR A 524 17.18 -32.10 -24.29
C THR A 524 17.57 -31.64 -22.89
N THR A 525 17.50 -30.34 -22.62
CA THR A 525 17.74 -29.73 -21.31
C THR A 525 16.91 -28.46 -21.20
N TRP A 526 16.63 -27.98 -19.99
CA TRP A 526 16.08 -26.65 -19.81
C TRP A 526 17.09 -25.58 -20.27
N CYS A 527 16.61 -24.55 -20.95
CA CYS A 527 17.39 -23.45 -21.51
C CYS A 527 16.68 -22.11 -21.27
N GLU A 528 17.45 -21.07 -20.97
CA GLU A 528 16.99 -19.69 -20.89
C GLU A 528 16.66 -19.13 -22.29
N PRO A 529 15.56 -18.38 -22.49
CA PRO A 529 15.23 -17.78 -23.78
C PRO A 529 16.14 -16.58 -24.10
N PRO A 530 16.26 -16.15 -25.37
CA PRO A 530 17.17 -15.06 -25.77
C PRO A 530 16.89 -13.68 -25.14
N GLN A 531 15.69 -13.47 -24.58
CA GLN A 531 15.26 -12.16 -24.05
C GLN A 531 14.56 -12.27 -22.69
N ILE A 532 14.82 -11.29 -21.83
CA ILE A 532 14.15 -11.04 -20.55
C ILE A 532 13.36 -9.72 -20.60
N PRO A 533 12.42 -9.49 -19.67
CA PRO A 533 11.79 -8.18 -19.52
C PRO A 533 12.85 -7.10 -19.23
N GLY A 534 12.78 -5.96 -19.92
CA GLY A 534 13.63 -4.79 -19.64
C GLY A 534 13.10 -3.98 -18.46
N VAL A 535 12.98 -4.63 -17.30
CA VAL A 535 12.46 -4.06 -16.05
C VAL A 535 13.57 -4.07 -14.99
N PRO A 536 13.42 -3.33 -13.87
CA PRO A 536 14.36 -3.40 -12.75
C PRO A 536 14.54 -4.83 -12.23
N ASN A 537 15.73 -5.15 -11.75
CA ASN A 537 15.97 -6.42 -11.03
C ASN A 537 15.14 -6.45 -9.73
N LEU A 538 15.02 -5.28 -9.08
CA LEU A 538 14.15 -5.01 -7.94
C LEU A 538 12.92 -4.21 -8.40
N SER A 539 11.88 -4.90 -8.87
CA SER A 539 10.71 -4.30 -9.50
C SER A 539 9.42 -4.46 -8.70
N MET A 540 8.53 -3.47 -8.78
CA MET A 540 7.20 -3.51 -8.20
C MET A 540 6.30 -4.50 -8.94
N GLY A 541 5.85 -5.55 -8.26
CA GLY A 541 4.70 -6.35 -8.72
C GLY A 541 3.45 -5.47 -8.87
N MET A 542 2.74 -5.59 -9.99
CA MET A 542 1.58 -4.74 -10.32
C MET A 542 0.41 -4.95 -9.35
N GLU A 543 0.19 -6.20 -8.94
CA GLU A 543 -0.81 -6.64 -7.97
C GLU A 543 -0.27 -7.92 -7.31
N ALA A 544 -0.51 -8.07 -6.01
CA ALA A 544 -0.05 -9.20 -5.23
C ALA A 544 -1.21 -9.75 -4.39
N TYR A 545 -1.60 -11.00 -4.65
CA TYR A 545 -2.49 -11.76 -3.78
C TYR A 545 -1.63 -12.60 -2.85
N HIS A 546 -1.69 -12.29 -1.56
CA HIS A 546 -0.92 -12.97 -0.53
C HIS A 546 -1.68 -14.18 0.04
N ASP A 547 -0.95 -15.08 0.70
CA ASP A 547 -1.41 -16.44 1.01
C ASP A 547 -1.82 -16.67 2.48
N THR A 548 -1.55 -15.70 3.37
CA THR A 548 -2.01 -15.70 4.76
C THR A 548 -2.99 -14.55 5.02
N PRO A 549 -4.31 -14.83 5.09
CA PRO A 549 -5.32 -13.90 5.57
C PRO A 549 -5.11 -13.54 7.05
N MET A 550 -5.13 -12.24 7.29
CA MET A 550 -5.04 -11.58 8.59
C MET A 550 -6.39 -10.94 8.93
N ILE A 551 -6.82 -11.06 10.18
CA ILE A 551 -7.97 -10.30 10.70
C ILE A 551 -7.57 -9.69 12.04
N ASN A 552 -7.69 -8.36 12.15
CA ASN A 552 -7.28 -7.58 13.33
C ASN A 552 -5.82 -7.85 13.77
N GLY A 553 -4.91 -8.15 12.83
CA GLY A 553 -3.50 -8.43 13.11
C GLY A 553 -3.14 -9.86 13.50
N ALA A 554 -4.11 -10.78 13.61
CA ALA A 554 -3.83 -12.21 13.80
C ALA A 554 -3.98 -12.99 12.48
N ALA A 555 -3.07 -13.95 12.24
CA ALA A 555 -3.17 -14.86 11.09
C ALA A 555 -4.22 -15.95 11.33
N TYR A 556 -5.12 -16.16 10.36
CA TYR A 556 -6.20 -17.17 10.41
C TYR A 556 -6.93 -17.28 11.78
N PRO A 557 -7.46 -16.20 12.38
CA PRO A 557 -7.96 -16.23 13.75
C PRO A 557 -9.35 -16.89 13.87
N THR A 558 -9.74 -17.20 15.11
CA THR A 558 -11.08 -17.71 15.47
C THR A 558 -11.78 -16.81 16.48
N MET A 559 -13.11 -16.85 16.48
CA MET A 559 -13.92 -16.19 17.51
C MET A 559 -15.09 -17.10 17.88
N THR A 560 -15.27 -17.36 19.18
CA THR A 560 -16.46 -18.00 19.71
C THR A 560 -17.49 -16.93 20.01
N VAL A 561 -18.71 -17.08 19.49
CA VAL A 561 -19.82 -16.15 19.71
C VAL A 561 -21.02 -16.86 20.33
N GLU A 562 -21.84 -16.10 21.06
CA GLU A 562 -23.16 -16.55 21.50
C GLU A 562 -24.11 -16.66 20.30
N PRO A 563 -25.19 -17.47 20.36
CA PRO A 563 -26.18 -17.54 19.28
C PRO A 563 -27.14 -16.33 19.30
N LYS A 564 -26.60 -15.13 19.07
CA LYS A 564 -27.32 -13.85 18.98
C LYS A 564 -26.92 -13.06 17.73
N ALA A 565 -27.62 -11.96 17.46
CA ALA A 565 -27.28 -11.06 16.36
C ALA A 565 -26.09 -10.16 16.76
N TYR A 566 -25.12 -10.05 15.86
CA TYR A 566 -23.95 -9.16 15.97
C TYR A 566 -23.89 -8.23 14.78
N ARG A 567 -23.21 -7.09 14.94
CA ARG A 567 -22.89 -6.19 13.83
C ARG A 567 -21.38 -6.12 13.62
N PHE A 568 -20.91 -6.75 12.54
CA PHE A 568 -19.54 -6.56 12.10
C PHE A 568 -19.37 -5.17 11.47
N ARG A 569 -18.32 -4.46 11.87
CA ARG A 569 -17.85 -3.21 11.26
C ARG A 569 -16.66 -3.61 10.39
N ILE A 570 -16.83 -3.56 9.07
CA ILE A 570 -15.86 -4.00 8.05
C ILE A 570 -15.54 -2.78 7.20
#